data_AF-A0A946JRR9-F1
#
_entry.id   AF-A0A946JRR9-F1
#
_cell.length_a   1.000
_cell.length_b   1.000
_cell.length_c   1.000
_cell.angle_alpha   90.00
_cell.angle_beta   90.00
_cell.angle_gamma   90.00
#
_symmetry.space_group_name_H-M   'P 1'
#
loop_
_entity.id
_entity.type
_entity.pdbx_description
1 polymer ?
#
loop_
_entity_poly.entity_id
_entity_poly.type
_entity_poly.pdbx_seq_one_letter_code
_entity_poly.pdbx_strand_id
1 'polypeptide(L)'
;DNADVNAAITANQIDAAMFDLPTALFLSAVMIEGSKVIGQFPSSESDNADQFGMLMEEGNPLKVCVDKALNAIAGNGILASIEAQWLQDTTGVPLIK
;
A
#
# COMPACT_ATOMS: atom_id res chain seq x y z
N ASP A 1 -2.11 15.33 5.45
CA ASP A 1 -2.80 14.11 5.90
C ASP A 1 -3.60 13.52 4.73
N ASN A 2 -3.92 12.23 4.74
CA ASN A 2 -4.86 11.63 3.79
C ASN A 2 -6.22 12.36 3.84
N ALA A 3 -6.63 12.83 5.02
CA ALA A 3 -7.83 13.65 5.19
C ALA A 3 -7.78 14.97 4.39
N ASP A 4 -6.65 15.68 4.44
CA ASP A 4 -6.47 16.94 3.72
C ASP A 4 -6.45 16.71 2.20
N VAL A 5 -5.75 15.67 1.74
CA VAL A 5 -5.67 15.34 0.31
C VAL A 5 -7.04 14.93 -0.23
N ASN A 6 -7.82 14.17 0.55
CA ASN A 6 -9.20 13.82 0.21
C ASN A 6 -10.08 15.09 0.08
N ALA A 7 -10.00 16.01 1.05
CA ALA A 7 -10.74 17.27 0.99
C ALA A 7 -10.34 18.11 -0.24
N ALA A 8 -9.05 18.17 -0.58
CA ALA A 8 -8.56 18.91 -1.73
C ALA A 8 -9.01 18.31 -3.07
N ILE A 9 -8.99 16.97 -3.22
CA ILE A 9 -9.52 16.27 -4.40
C ILE A 9 -11.03 16.54 -4.53
N THR A 10 -11.79 16.38 -3.45
CA THR A 10 -13.25 16.58 -3.45
C THR A 10 -13.63 18.03 -3.75
N ALA A 11 -12.83 18.99 -3.30
CA ALA A 11 -13.00 20.42 -3.60
C ALA A 11 -12.43 20.82 -4.97
N ASN A 12 -11.94 19.88 -5.77
CA ASN A 12 -11.35 20.10 -7.09
C ASN A 12 -10.17 21.09 -7.08
N GLN A 13 -9.40 21.10 -5.99
CA GLN A 13 -8.19 21.90 -5.83
C GLN A 13 -6.95 21.20 -6.41
N ILE A 14 -7.01 19.88 -6.52
CA ILE A 14 -5.98 19.03 -7.14
C ILE A 14 -6.65 17.95 -7.98
N ASP A 15 -6.00 17.57 -9.08
CA ASP A 15 -6.53 16.59 -10.04
C ASP A 15 -6.09 15.16 -9.72
N ALA A 16 -4.96 15.01 -9.02
CA ALA A 16 -4.39 13.71 -8.68
C ALA A 16 -3.51 13.82 -7.42
N ALA A 17 -3.31 12.68 -6.76
CA ALA A 17 -2.37 12.52 -5.67
C ALA A 17 -1.73 11.12 -5.72
N MET A 18 -0.53 11.01 -5.15
CA MET A 18 0.21 9.76 -5.05
C MET A 18 0.13 9.24 -3.61
N PHE A 19 -0.13 7.95 -3.48
CA PHE A 19 -0.23 7.26 -2.20
C PHE A 19 0.37 5.86 -2.31
N ASP A 20 0.65 5.25 -1.17
CA ASP A 20 0.84 3.80 -1.10
C ASP A 20 -0.38 3.08 -1.67
N LEU A 21 -0.13 1.99 -2.38
CA LEU A 21 -1.16 1.23 -3.08
C LEU A 21 -2.40 0.87 -2.21
N PRO A 22 -2.26 0.31 -1.00
CA PRO A 22 -3.43 0.00 -0.16
C PRO A 22 -4.26 1.25 0.17
N THR A 23 -3.61 2.38 0.41
CA THR A 23 -4.28 3.66 0.67
C THR A 23 -5.03 4.16 -0.56
N ALA A 24 -4.40 4.12 -1.74
CA ALA A 24 -5.02 4.52 -3.00
C ALA A 24 -6.28 3.68 -3.31
N LEU A 25 -6.19 2.36 -3.11
CA LEU A 25 -7.32 1.43 -3.28
C LEU A 25 -8.48 1.76 -2.35
N PHE A 26 -8.20 1.99 -1.06
CA PHE A 26 -9.24 2.33 -0.09
C PHE A 26 -9.90 3.69 -0.38
N LEU A 27 -9.09 4.70 -0.71
CA LEU A 27 -9.61 6.03 -1.06
C LEU A 27 -10.55 5.95 -2.26
N SER A 28 -10.15 5.21 -3.30
CA SER A 28 -10.93 5.08 -4.52
C SER A 28 -12.20 4.24 -4.36
N ALA A 29 -12.13 3.13 -3.61
CA ALA A 29 -13.26 2.22 -3.46
C ALA A 29 -14.30 2.69 -2.43
N VAL A 30 -13.90 3.49 -1.44
CA VAL A 30 -14.74 3.78 -0.27
C VAL A 30 -14.90 5.28 0.01
N MET A 31 -13.83 6.08 -0.09
CA MET A 31 -13.86 7.45 0.45
C MET A 31 -14.23 8.53 -0.57
N ILE A 32 -13.78 8.39 -1.82
CA ILE A 32 -13.90 9.44 -2.85
C ILE A 32 -14.71 8.89 -4.03
N GLU A 33 -16.03 9.16 -4.01
CA GLU A 33 -16.95 8.69 -5.03
C GLU A 33 -16.52 9.14 -6.43
N GLY A 34 -16.52 8.21 -7.39
CA GLY A 34 -16.15 8.48 -8.79
C GLY A 34 -14.64 8.59 -9.07
N SER A 35 -13.79 8.57 -8.04
CA SER A 35 -12.33 8.54 -8.22
C SER A 35 -11.84 7.16 -8.68
N LYS A 36 -10.63 7.12 -9.26
CA LYS A 36 -10.02 5.89 -9.77
C LYS A 36 -8.53 5.89 -9.49
N VAL A 37 -7.97 4.71 -9.22
CA VAL A 37 -6.54 4.47 -9.39
C VAL A 37 -6.28 4.39 -10.91
N ILE A 38 -5.31 5.16 -11.40
CA ILE A 38 -5.04 5.29 -12.86
C ILE A 38 -3.68 4.74 -13.30
N GLY A 39 -2.82 4.38 -12.35
CA GLY A 39 -1.52 3.79 -12.61
C GLY A 39 -0.77 3.48 -11.33
N GLN A 40 0.29 2.70 -11.46
CA GLN A 40 1.16 2.29 -10.36
C GLN A 40 2.62 2.43 -10.78
N PHE A 41 3.50 2.85 -9.87
CA PHE A 41 4.94 2.79 -10.11
C PHE A 41 5.49 1.41 -9.74
N PRO A 42 6.33 0.78 -10.57
CA PRO A 42 6.96 -0.48 -10.25
C PRO A 42 7.87 -0.35 -9.03
N SER A 43 7.76 -1.28 -8.08
CA SER A 43 8.58 -1.28 -6.86
C SER A 43 10.08 -1.45 -7.15
N SER A 44 10.45 -2.08 -8.27
CA SER A 44 11.84 -2.27 -8.69
C SER A 44 12.54 -1.00 -9.18
N GLU A 45 11.79 0.05 -9.52
CA GLU A 45 12.36 1.34 -9.98
C GLU A 45 12.55 2.33 -8.82
N SER A 46 12.26 1.92 -7.58
CA SER A 46 12.58 2.70 -6.39
C SER A 46 13.88 2.17 -5.78
N ASP A 47 14.96 2.95 -5.93
CA ASP A 47 16.28 2.66 -5.35
C ASP A 47 16.23 2.47 -3.81
N ASN A 48 15.17 2.95 -3.15
CA ASN A 48 14.87 2.74 -1.73
C ASN A 48 13.35 2.64 -1.54
N ALA A 49 12.72 1.60 -2.07
CA ALA A 49 11.29 1.37 -1.86
C ALA A 49 10.97 1.29 -0.37
N ASP A 50 10.01 2.09 0.08
CA ASP A 50 9.50 2.02 1.45
C ASP A 50 9.04 0.59 1.78
N GLN A 51 9.34 0.16 3.00
CA GLN A 51 8.97 -1.17 3.50
C GLN A 51 7.96 -1.02 4.64
N PHE A 52 6.84 -1.74 4.54
CA PHE A 52 5.93 -1.86 5.67
C PHE A 52 6.51 -2.77 6.74
N GLY A 53 6.36 -2.36 8.00
CA GLY A 53 6.85 -3.11 9.15
C GLY A 53 5.82 -3.13 10.28
N MET A 54 5.86 -4.21 11.07
CA MET A 54 5.09 -4.27 12.31
C MET A 54 5.74 -3.35 13.34
N LEU A 55 4.97 -2.37 13.85
CA LEU A 55 5.43 -1.44 14.88
C LEU A 55 5.25 -2.04 16.27
N MET A 56 6.26 -1.91 17.12
CA MET A 56 6.25 -2.38 18.51
C MET A 56 7.00 -1.41 19.42
N GLU A 57 6.71 -1.48 20.71
CA GLU A 57 7.51 -0.81 21.73
C GLU A 57 8.95 -1.36 21.76
N GLU A 58 9.92 -0.50 22.05
CA GLU A 58 11.33 -0.88 22.20
C GLU A 58 11.47 -1.97 23.29
N GLY A 59 12.20 -3.04 22.98
CA GLY A 59 12.38 -4.17 23.89
C GLY A 59 11.19 -5.14 23.98
N ASN A 60 10.14 -5.00 23.16
CA ASN A 60 9.01 -5.92 23.20
C ASN A 60 9.44 -7.38 22.91
N PRO A 61 9.21 -8.32 23.84
CA PRO A 61 9.68 -9.70 23.70
C PRO A 61 9.01 -10.46 22.54
N LEU A 62 7.88 -9.98 22.02
CA LEU A 62 7.19 -10.59 20.89
C LEU A 62 7.88 -10.32 19.54
N LYS A 63 8.79 -9.34 19.45
CA LYS A 63 9.46 -8.98 18.20
C LYS A 63 10.09 -10.20 17.53
N VAL A 64 10.84 -11.01 18.28
CA VAL A 64 11.51 -12.20 17.76
C VAL A 64 10.52 -13.23 17.21
N CYS A 65 9.38 -13.41 17.89
CA CYS A 65 8.33 -14.32 17.44
C CYS A 65 7.66 -13.83 16.15
N VAL A 66 7.36 -12.53 16.06
CA VAL A 66 6.74 -11.94 14.86
C VAL A 66 7.69 -11.94 13.68
N ASP A 67 8.96 -11.59 13.87
CA ASP A 67 9.99 -11.68 12.82
C ASP A 67 10.10 -13.12 12.30
N LYS A 68 10.10 -14.12 13.20
CA LYS A 68 10.13 -15.54 12.81
C LYS A 68 8.90 -15.95 12.00
N ALA A 69 7.71 -15.50 12.40
CA ALA A 69 6.47 -15.80 11.68
C ALA A 69 6.47 -15.14 10.29
N LEU A 70 6.82 -13.85 10.20
CA LEU A 70 6.93 -13.11 8.95
C LEU A 70 7.93 -13.76 7.99
N ASN A 71 9.12 -14.12 8.49
CA ASN A 71 10.12 -14.83 7.69
C ASN A 71 9.64 -16.19 7.19
N ALA A 72 8.88 -16.93 8.01
CA ALA A 72 8.33 -18.22 7.60
C ALA A 72 7.28 -18.07 6.48
N ILE A 73 6.36 -17.10 6.59
CA ILE A 73 5.32 -16.87 5.56
C ILE A 73 5.87 -16.19 4.31
N ALA A 74 6.96 -15.43 4.42
CA ALA A 74 7.67 -14.89 3.27
C ALA A 74 8.41 -16.02 2.54
N GLY A 75 9.19 -16.84 3.27
CA GLY A 75 10.01 -17.90 2.70
C GLY A 75 9.22 -19.04 2.04
N ASN A 76 7.95 -19.23 2.42
CA ASN A 76 7.07 -20.23 1.79
C ASN A 76 6.08 -19.64 0.78
N GLY A 77 6.18 -18.34 0.46
CA GLY A 77 5.37 -17.68 -0.58
C GLY A 77 3.93 -17.30 -0.17
N ILE A 78 3.53 -17.55 1.07
CA ILE A 78 2.20 -17.17 1.56
C ILE A 78 2.04 -15.64 1.55
N LEU A 79 3.07 -14.90 1.99
CA LEU A 79 2.99 -13.43 2.01
C LEU A 79 2.79 -12.85 0.61
N ALA A 80 3.53 -13.36 -0.39
CA ALA A 80 3.36 -12.96 -1.79
C ALA A 80 1.96 -13.29 -2.32
N SER A 81 1.37 -14.41 -1.90
CA SER A 81 0.01 -14.79 -2.28
C SER A 81 -1.04 -13.84 -1.70
N ILE A 82 -0.83 -13.38 -0.46
CA ILE A 82 -1.69 -12.37 0.19
C ILE A 82 -1.58 -11.04 -0.55
N GLU A 83 -0.37 -10.57 -0.87
CA GLU A 83 -0.17 -9.33 -1.64
C GLU A 83 -0.81 -9.39 -3.02
N ALA A 84 -0.66 -10.51 -3.74
CA ALA A 84 -1.29 -10.67 -5.04
C ALA A 84 -2.81 -10.55 -4.94
N GLN A 85 -3.43 -11.31 -4.01
CA GLN A 85 -4.88 -11.35 -3.83
C GLN A 85 -5.48 -9.99 -3.47
N TRP A 86 -4.84 -9.21 -2.61
CA TRP A 86 -5.42 -8.00 -2.04
C TRP A 86 -4.88 -6.69 -2.63
N LEU A 87 -3.78 -6.72 -3.37
CA LEU A 87 -3.15 -5.54 -3.96
C LEU A 87 -2.98 -5.65 -5.47
N GLN A 88 -2.11 -6.54 -5.95
CA GLN A 88 -1.69 -6.55 -7.37
C GLN A 88 -2.85 -6.89 -8.31
N ASP A 89 -3.58 -7.97 -8.02
CA ASP A 89 -4.71 -8.42 -8.85
C ASP A 89 -5.93 -7.49 -8.74
N THR A 90 -5.97 -6.64 -7.70
CA THR A 90 -7.13 -5.79 -7.41
C THR A 90 -7.14 -4.51 -8.23
N THR A 91 -5.97 -4.02 -8.67
CA THR A 91 -5.88 -2.68 -9.28
C THR A 91 -6.25 -2.69 -10.77
N GLY A 92 -5.73 -3.66 -11.54
CA GLY A 92 -5.92 -3.73 -12.99
C GLY A 92 -5.38 -2.50 -13.75
N VAL A 93 -4.53 -1.67 -13.12
CA VAL A 93 -4.00 -0.43 -13.69
C VAL A 93 -2.61 -0.65 -14.34
N PRO A 94 -2.21 0.18 -15.32
CA PRO A 94 -0.90 0.06 -15.92
C PRO A 94 0.23 0.42 -14.95
N LEU A 95 1.38 -0.23 -15.10
CA LEU A 95 2.63 0.24 -14.52
C LEU A 95 3.14 1.44 -15.34
N ILE A 96 3.35 2.57 -14.66
CA ILE A 96 3.91 3.79 -15.24
C ILE A 96 5.44 3.63 -15.29
N LYS A 97 6.02 3.87 -16.47
CA LYS A 97 7.46 3.82 -16.76
C LYS A 97 7.93 5.16 -17.30
#